data_AF-A0AA43Z7V0-F1
#
_entry.id   AF-A0AA43Z7V0-F1
#
_cell.length_a   1.000
_cell.length_b   1.000
_cell.length_c   1.000
_cell.angle_alpha   90.00
_cell.angle_beta   90.00
_cell.angle_gamma   90.00
#
_symmetry.space_group_name_H-M   'P 1'
#
loop_
_entity.id
_entity.type
_entity.pdbx_description
1 polymer ?
#
loop_
_entity_poly.entity_id
_entity_poly.type
_entity_poly.pdbx_seq_one_letter_code
_entity_poly.pdbx_strand_id
1 'polypeptide(L)'
;MVEFAISVPILLLLLLAMGEVGRMLSQYNVLLQSSRDAVRYAAHHAWNSTTGAIDRAKVQGVVENLAVYGSPAVQAKPLIYGLGAGNVVFSDDGVDHVQVTIRYTFVPAVGNVLPGFFGRDIPLGVELVATTVMRVL
;
A
#
# COMPACT_ATOMS: atom_id res chain seq x y z
N MET A 1 0.37 21.78 -40.11
CA MET A 1 0.19 20.30 -40.11
C MET A 1 1.37 19.62 -39.40
N VAL A 2 2.60 20.10 -39.60
CA VAL A 2 3.80 19.63 -38.89
C VAL A 2 3.75 19.97 -37.39
N GLU A 3 3.17 21.11 -37.02
CA GLU A 3 3.05 21.54 -35.62
C GLU A 3 2.20 20.59 -34.78
N PHE A 4 1.10 20.07 -35.36
CA PHE A 4 0.28 19.06 -34.71
C PHE A 4 1.06 17.74 -34.57
N ALA A 5 1.72 17.29 -35.64
CA ALA A 5 2.49 16.05 -35.63
C ALA A 5 3.60 16.02 -34.56
N ILE A 6 4.21 17.17 -34.25
CA ILE A 6 5.27 17.26 -33.22
C ILE A 6 4.67 17.46 -31.82
N SER A 7 3.52 18.14 -31.68
CA SER A 7 2.94 18.41 -30.36
C SER A 7 2.18 17.23 -29.77
N VAL A 8 1.49 16.39 -30.56
CA VAL A 8 0.72 15.28 -29.96
C VAL A 8 1.57 14.24 -29.22
N PRO A 9 2.77 13.83 -29.69
CA PRO A 9 3.61 12.90 -28.93
C PRO A 9 3.98 13.44 -27.55
N ILE A 10 4.29 14.73 -27.46
CA ILE A 10 4.62 15.40 -26.19
C ILE A 10 3.38 15.47 -25.28
N LEU A 11 2.21 15.82 -25.84
CA LEU A 11 0.95 15.87 -25.10
C LEU A 11 0.53 14.49 -24.58
N LEU A 12 0.72 13.42 -25.36
CA LEU A 12 0.42 12.05 -24.93
C LEU A 12 1.31 11.61 -23.77
N LEU A 13 2.61 11.91 -23.83
CA LEU A 13 3.52 11.61 -22.72
C LEU A 13 3.13 12.35 -21.44
N LEU A 14 2.73 13.62 -21.55
CA LEU A 14 2.24 14.40 -20.41
C LEU A 14 0.93 13.84 -19.84
N LEU A 15 -0.04 13.52 -20.69
CA LEU A 15 -1.31 12.92 -20.28
C LEU A 15 -1.09 11.61 -19.52
N LEU A 16 -0.17 10.80 -20.04
CA LEU A 16 0.18 9.51 -19.47
C LEU A 16 0.86 9.66 -18.12
N ALA A 17 1.80 10.60 -18.00
CA ALA A 17 2.46 10.89 -16.73
C ALA A 17 1.44 11.34 -15.67
N MET A 18 0.50 12.23 -16.03
CA MET A 18 -0.59 12.63 -15.14
C MET A 18 -1.50 11.45 -14.76
N GLY A 19 -1.81 10.56 -15.71
CA GLY A 19 -2.59 9.35 -15.46
C GLY A 19 -1.92 8.40 -14.46
N GLU A 20 -0.62 8.17 -14.59
CA GLU A 20 0.15 7.34 -13.66
C GLU A 20 0.19 7.94 -12.25
N VAL A 21 0.40 9.26 -12.12
CA VAL A 21 0.35 9.94 -10.82
C VAL A 21 -1.03 9.84 -10.19
N GLY A 22 -2.10 10.00 -10.98
CA GLY A 22 -3.48 9.83 -10.50
C GLY A 22 -3.74 8.41 -9.99
N ARG A 23 -3.26 7.39 -10.72
CA ARG A 23 -3.36 5.98 -10.29
C ARG A 23 -2.56 5.72 -9.02
N MET A 24 -1.36 6.28 -8.91
CA MET A 24 -0.51 6.17 -7.72
C MET A 24 -1.20 6.75 -6.49
N LEU A 25 -1.78 7.96 -6.60
CA LEU A 25 -2.52 8.60 -5.50
C LEU A 25 -3.75 7.80 -5.09
N SER A 26 -4.49 7.24 -6.06
CA SER A 26 -5.62 6.36 -5.79
C SER A 26 -5.19 5.10 -5.01
N GLN A 27 -4.12 4.46 -5.45
CA GLN A 27 -3.55 3.29 -4.76
C GLN A 27 -3.06 3.64 -3.35
N TYR A 28 -2.41 4.78 -3.16
CA TYR A 28 -1.99 5.24 -1.84
C TYR A 28 -3.18 5.43 -0.88
N ASN A 29 -4.27 6.03 -1.35
CA ASN A 29 -5.48 6.19 -0.53
C ASN A 29 -6.11 4.85 -0.15
N VAL A 30 -6.13 3.87 -1.06
CA VAL A 30 -6.59 2.50 -0.76
C VAL A 30 -5.72 1.86 0.32
N LEU A 31 -4.39 2.00 0.24
CA LEU A 31 -3.46 1.50 1.25
C LEU A 31 -3.65 2.17 2.62
N LEU A 32 -3.89 3.48 2.64
CA LEU A 32 -4.20 4.21 3.87
C LEU A 32 -5.51 3.72 4.52
N GLN A 33 -6.55 3.50 3.70
CA GLN A 33 -7.82 2.99 4.18
C GLN A 33 -7.68 1.56 4.72
N SER A 34 -7.01 0.66 4.00
CA SER A 34 -6.84 -0.73 4.45
C SER A 34 -5.95 -0.83 5.69
N SER A 35 -4.89 -0.02 5.79
CA SER A 35 -4.07 0.10 7.01
C SER A 35 -4.93 0.52 8.21
N ARG A 36 -5.83 1.49 8.02
CA ARG A 36 -6.73 1.96 9.08
C ARG A 36 -7.73 0.89 9.52
N ASP A 37 -8.34 0.18 8.57
CA ASP A 37 -9.31 -0.87 8.87
C ASP A 37 -8.66 -2.06 9.59
N ALA A 38 -7.44 -2.44 9.16
CA ALA A 38 -6.65 -3.49 9.80
C ALA A 38 -6.24 -3.11 11.23
N VAL A 39 -5.76 -1.88 11.46
CA VAL A 39 -5.42 -1.39 12.80
C VAL A 39 -6.64 -1.29 13.68
N ARG A 40 -7.78 -0.83 13.16
CA ARG A 40 -9.03 -0.76 13.94
C ARG A 40 -9.46 -2.15 14.42
N TYR A 41 -9.34 -3.17 13.58
CA TYR A 41 -9.61 -4.54 13.99
C TYR A 41 -8.65 -4.99 15.11
N ALA A 42 -7.35 -4.74 14.95
CA ALA A 42 -6.35 -5.05 15.96
C ALA A 42 -6.65 -4.33 17.29
N ALA A 43 -6.95 -3.04 17.26
CA ALA A 43 -7.26 -2.24 18.44
C ALA A 43 -8.45 -2.80 19.26
N HIS A 44 -9.42 -3.45 18.61
CA HIS A 44 -10.57 -4.06 19.30
C HIS A 44 -10.36 -5.50 19.77
N HIS A 45 -9.41 -6.23 19.20
CA HIS A 45 -9.32 -7.69 19.40
C HIS A 45 -7.97 -8.16 19.96
N ALA A 46 -6.94 -7.31 19.89
CA ALA A 46 -5.60 -7.63 20.34
C ALA A 46 -5.45 -7.55 21.87
N TRP A 47 -6.30 -6.81 22.58
CA TRP A 47 -6.23 -6.78 24.04
C TRP A 47 -6.64 -8.13 24.63
N ASN A 48 -5.80 -8.64 25.52
CA ASN A 48 -6.12 -9.81 26.33
C ASN A 48 -6.28 -9.38 27.79
N SER A 49 -7.53 -9.37 28.26
CA SER A 49 -7.89 -8.98 29.62
C SER A 49 -7.36 -9.94 30.70
N THR A 50 -7.04 -11.18 30.34
CA THR A 50 -6.50 -12.18 31.26
C THR A 50 -5.01 -11.97 31.51
N THR A 51 -4.24 -11.59 30.48
CA THR A 51 -2.79 -11.34 30.61
C THR A 51 -2.44 -9.86 30.81
N GLY A 52 -3.38 -8.95 30.57
CA GLY A 52 -3.16 -7.50 30.66
C GLY A 52 -2.19 -6.97 29.61
N ALA A 53 -2.13 -7.64 28.45
CA ALA A 53 -1.17 -7.35 27.39
C ALA A 53 -1.77 -7.56 26.00
N ILE A 54 -1.08 -7.05 24.99
CA ILE A 54 -1.42 -7.20 23.57
C ILE A 54 -1.07 -8.63 23.12
N ASP A 55 -2.07 -9.39 22.68
CA ASP A 55 -1.92 -10.70 22.04
C ASP A 55 -1.92 -10.54 20.51
N ARG A 56 -0.73 -10.30 19.96
CA ARG A 56 -0.53 -10.15 18.52
C ARG A 56 -0.87 -11.42 17.74
N ALA A 57 -0.49 -12.58 18.27
CA ALA A 57 -0.63 -13.85 17.57
C ALA A 57 -2.10 -14.19 17.28
N LYS A 58 -3.00 -13.78 18.17
CA LYS A 58 -4.45 -13.93 18.02
C LYS A 58 -5.03 -13.19 16.81
N VAL A 59 -4.54 -11.99 16.50
CA VAL A 59 -5.14 -11.12 15.47
C VAL A 59 -4.34 -11.01 14.19
N GLN A 60 -3.06 -11.40 14.20
CA GLN A 60 -2.12 -11.17 13.09
C GLN A 60 -2.65 -11.63 11.73
N GLY A 61 -3.18 -12.85 11.62
CA GLY A 61 -3.70 -13.35 10.33
C GLY A 61 -4.88 -12.53 9.79
N VAL A 62 -5.77 -12.06 10.68
CA VAL A 62 -6.91 -11.22 10.27
C VAL A 62 -6.46 -9.81 9.90
N VAL A 63 -5.48 -9.26 10.62
CA VAL A 63 -4.86 -7.96 10.31
C VAL A 63 -4.19 -7.99 8.93
N GLU A 64 -3.42 -9.03 8.63
CA GLU A 64 -2.80 -9.22 7.32
C GLU A 64 -3.87 -9.36 6.22
N ASN A 65 -4.93 -10.14 6.45
CA ASN A 65 -6.01 -10.29 5.49
C ASN A 65 -6.76 -8.97 5.24
N LEU A 66 -7.05 -8.20 6.30
CA LEU A 66 -7.71 -6.90 6.18
C LEU A 66 -6.82 -5.89 5.43
N ALA A 67 -5.52 -5.88 5.71
CA ALA A 67 -4.58 -4.98 5.05
C ALA A 67 -4.44 -5.27 3.54
N VAL A 68 -4.47 -6.55 3.14
CA VAL A 68 -4.27 -6.98 1.74
C VAL A 68 -5.59 -7.04 0.95
N TYR A 69 -6.66 -7.56 1.55
CA TYR A 69 -7.91 -7.88 0.88
C TYR A 69 -9.09 -7.00 1.29
N GLY A 70 -8.96 -6.19 2.35
CA GLY A 70 -10.08 -5.41 2.91
C GLY A 70 -11.16 -6.28 3.55
N SER A 71 -10.86 -7.55 3.86
CA SER A 71 -11.78 -8.53 4.43
C SER A 71 -11.05 -9.38 5.47
N PRO A 72 -11.73 -9.84 6.54
CA PRO A 72 -11.08 -10.68 7.56
C PRO A 72 -10.66 -12.06 7.04
N ALA A 73 -11.19 -12.48 5.89
CA ALA A 73 -10.83 -13.71 5.21
C ALA A 73 -10.06 -13.43 3.90
N VAL A 74 -9.16 -14.35 3.55
CA VAL A 74 -8.43 -14.34 2.27
C VAL A 74 -9.42 -14.26 1.12
N GLN A 75 -9.13 -13.37 0.16
CA GLN A 75 -9.93 -13.21 -1.05
C GLN A 75 -9.14 -13.66 -2.27
N ALA A 76 -9.86 -13.93 -3.37
CA ALA A 76 -9.24 -14.30 -4.64
C ALA A 76 -8.39 -13.17 -5.25
N LYS A 77 -8.69 -11.91 -4.91
CA LYS A 77 -7.99 -10.73 -5.45
C LYS A 77 -7.62 -9.77 -4.33
N PRO A 78 -6.36 -9.32 -4.24
CA PRO A 78 -5.96 -8.25 -3.33
C PRO A 78 -6.57 -6.91 -3.75
N LEU A 79 -6.60 -5.95 -2.82
CA LEU A 79 -7.07 -4.57 -3.07
C LEU A 79 -6.27 -3.88 -4.17
N ILE A 80 -4.97 -4.21 -4.26
CA ILE A 80 -4.05 -3.70 -5.28
C ILE A 80 -3.30 -4.90 -5.86
N TYR A 81 -3.19 -4.95 -7.19
CA TYR A 81 -2.46 -6.01 -7.86
C TYR A 81 -1.00 -6.07 -7.39
N GLY A 82 -0.53 -7.26 -7.03
CA GLY A 82 0.81 -7.48 -6.49
C GLY A 82 0.98 -7.18 -4.99
N LEU A 83 -0.07 -6.73 -4.30
CA LEU A 83 -0.08 -6.61 -2.84
C LEU A 83 -0.29 -8.00 -2.19
N GLY A 84 0.54 -8.33 -1.21
CA GLY A 84 0.45 -9.57 -0.45
C GLY A 84 0.85 -9.41 1.02
N ALA A 85 0.77 -10.49 1.79
CA ALA A 85 1.05 -10.46 3.24
C ALA A 85 2.48 -9.97 3.56
N GLY A 86 3.46 -10.27 2.71
CA GLY A 86 4.84 -9.79 2.87
C GLY A 86 5.03 -8.27 2.77
N ASN A 87 4.01 -7.54 2.28
CA ASN A 87 4.00 -6.08 2.25
C ASN A 87 3.51 -5.47 3.56
N VAL A 88 2.99 -6.27 4.49
CA VAL A 88 2.34 -5.82 5.72
C VAL A 88 3.26 -6.08 6.91
N VAL A 89 3.46 -5.05 7.73
CA VAL A 89 4.18 -5.15 9.00
C VAL A 89 3.22 -4.77 10.11
N PHE A 90 2.96 -5.72 11.00
CA PHE A 90 2.15 -5.52 12.21
C PHE A 90 3.05 -5.49 13.46
N SER A 91 3.06 -4.36 14.14
CA SER A 91 3.86 -4.11 15.34
C SER A 91 3.03 -3.47 16.45
N ASP A 92 3.53 -3.53 17.67
CA ASP A 92 2.95 -2.89 18.84
C ASP A 92 4.06 -2.25 19.69
N ASP A 93 3.69 -1.35 20.59
CA ASP A 93 4.61 -0.69 21.53
C ASP A 93 4.79 -1.46 22.85
N GLY A 94 4.16 -2.63 22.97
CA GLY A 94 4.15 -3.45 24.18
C GLY A 94 3.32 -2.90 25.35
N VAL A 95 2.67 -1.74 25.18
CA VAL A 95 1.88 -1.08 26.22
C VAL A 95 0.42 -1.05 25.84
N ASP A 96 0.05 -0.20 24.89
CA ASP A 96 -1.34 0.02 24.51
C ASP A 96 -1.53 0.53 23.07
N HIS A 97 -0.49 0.59 22.24
CA HIS A 97 -0.61 0.97 20.83
C HIS A 97 -0.24 -0.17 19.89
N VAL A 98 -1.04 -0.28 18.84
CA VAL A 98 -0.84 -1.18 17.72
C VAL A 98 -0.66 -0.38 16.43
N GLN A 99 0.24 -0.84 15.57
CA GLN A 99 0.63 -0.20 14.33
C GLN A 99 0.59 -1.20 13.17
N VAL A 100 -0.04 -0.80 12.06
CA VAL A 100 0.07 -1.53 10.78
C VAL A 100 0.71 -0.61 9.76
N THR A 101 1.79 -1.12 9.16
CA THR A 101 2.51 -0.48 8.06
C THR A 101 2.39 -1.33 6.81
N ILE A 102 1.97 -0.73 5.70
CA ILE A 102 1.91 -1.39 4.40
C ILE A 102 2.93 -0.72 3.48
N ARG A 103 3.84 -1.53 2.93
CA ARG A 103 4.90 -1.11 2.00
C ARG A 103 4.66 -1.73 0.64
N TYR A 104 4.28 -0.91 -0.33
CA TYR A 104 3.97 -1.35 -1.67
C TYR A 104 4.80 -0.60 -2.70
N THR A 105 5.47 -1.30 -3.61
CA THR A 105 6.19 -0.66 -4.72
C THR A 105 5.22 -0.46 -5.88
N PHE A 106 4.85 0.80 -6.12
CA PHE A 106 4.08 1.19 -7.30
C PHE A 106 4.89 0.92 -8.56
N VAL A 107 4.29 0.23 -9.53
CA VAL A 107 4.90 -0.04 -10.85
C VAL A 107 4.07 0.68 -11.91
N PRO A 108 4.63 1.64 -12.67
CA PRO A 108 3.92 2.33 -13.76
C PRO A 108 3.50 1.37 -14.87
N ALA A 109 2.35 1.61 -15.52
CA ALA A 109 1.89 0.75 -16.62
C ALA A 109 2.71 0.96 -17.91
N VAL A 110 3.40 2.10 -18.00
CA VAL A 110 4.25 2.45 -19.15
C VAL A 110 5.62 1.84 -19.19
N GLY A 111 5.95 1.05 -18.19
CA GLY A 111 7.24 0.38 -18.07
C GLY A 111 7.84 0.58 -16.70
N ASN A 112 8.80 -0.29 -16.38
CA ASN A 112 9.42 -0.33 -15.06
C ASN A 112 10.75 0.45 -15.02
N VAL A 113 11.29 0.79 -16.18
CA VAL A 113 12.59 1.45 -16.34
C VAL A 113 12.53 2.47 -17.46
N LEU A 114 13.17 3.62 -17.26
CA LEU A 114 13.60 4.47 -18.36
C LEU A 114 15.00 4.02 -18.79
N PRO A 115 15.22 3.70 -20.08
CA PRO A 115 16.51 3.27 -20.56
C PRO A 115 17.54 4.38 -20.33
N GLY A 116 18.64 4.03 -19.68
CA GLY A 116 19.76 4.94 -19.47
C GLY A 116 20.51 5.13 -20.78
N PHE A 117 20.06 6.04 -21.65
CA PHE A 117 20.70 6.28 -22.97
C PHE A 117 22.22 6.52 -22.87
N PHE A 118 22.70 7.01 -21.72
CA PHE A 118 24.12 7.13 -21.39
C PHE A 118 24.41 6.78 -19.92
N GLY A 119 23.90 5.65 -19.42
CA GLY A 119 24.11 5.26 -18.02
C GLY A 119 23.33 4.03 -17.58
N ARG A 120 23.11 3.89 -16.27
CA ARG A 120 22.22 2.85 -15.72
C ARG A 120 20.77 3.20 -15.98
N ASP A 121 19.95 2.18 -16.15
CA ASP A 121 18.50 2.32 -16.23
C ASP A 121 17.95 2.95 -14.96
N ILE A 122 16.97 3.83 -15.13
CA ILE A 122 16.32 4.53 -14.03
C ILE A 122 15.06 3.74 -13.68
N PRO A 123 14.98 3.12 -12.49
CA PRO A 123 13.76 2.44 -12.06
C PRO A 123 12.66 3.48 -11.86
N LEU A 124 11.48 3.19 -12.41
CA LEU A 124 10.31 4.05 -12.27
C LEU A 124 9.40 3.65 -11.11
N GLY A 125 9.79 2.61 -10.37
CA GLY A 125 9.06 2.16 -9.20
C GLY A 125 9.18 3.15 -8.04
N VAL A 126 8.05 3.41 -7.37
CA VAL A 126 7.99 4.31 -6.20
C VAL A 126 7.44 3.53 -5.02
N GLU A 127 8.15 3.54 -3.88
CA GLU A 127 7.64 2.92 -2.66
C GLU A 127 6.53 3.80 -2.04
N LEU A 128 5.35 3.22 -1.88
CA LEU A 128 4.23 3.77 -1.15
C LEU A 128 4.18 3.16 0.24
N VAL A 129 4.23 4.00 1.26
CA VAL A 129 4.21 3.57 2.67
C VAL A 129 2.99 4.17 3.36
N ALA A 130 2.07 3.31 3.78
CA ALA A 130 0.88 3.67 4.55
C ALA A 130 1.02 3.12 5.97
N THR A 131 1.00 4.01 6.97
CA THR A 131 1.13 3.63 8.38
C THR A 131 -0.01 4.22 9.18
N THR A 132 -0.65 3.38 9.99
CA THR A 132 -1.67 3.81 10.95
C THR A 132 -1.33 3.23 12.32
N VAL A 133 -1.58 4.01 13.37
CA VAL A 133 -1.41 3.61 14.78
C VAL A 133 -2.71 3.88 15.50
N MET A 134 -3.14 2.97 16.38
CA MET A 134 -4.27 3.19 17.28
C MET A 134 -4.00 2.59 18.64
N ARG A 135 -4.67 3.14 19.64
CA ARG A 135 -4.71 2.58 20.99
C ARG A 135 -5.65 1.38 21.04
N VAL A 136 -5.26 0.34 21.77
CA VAL A 136 -6.08 -0.86 22.02
C VAL A 136 -7.15 -0.56 23.09
N LEU A 137 -8.32 -1.19 22.96
CA LEU A 137 -9.49 -1.01 23.83
C LEU A 137 -9.95 -2.32 24.48
#